data_AF-A0A2D6R6X8-F1
#
_entry.id   AF-A0A2D6R6X8-F1
#
_cell.length_a   1.000
_cell.length_b   1.000
_cell.length_c   1.000
_cell.angle_alpha   90.00
_cell.angle_beta   90.00
_cell.angle_gamma   90.00
#
_symmetry.space_group_name_H-M   'P 1'
#
loop_
_entity.id
_entity.type
_entity.pdbx_description
1 polymer ?
#
loop_
_entity_poly.entity_id
_entity_poly.type
_entity_poly.pdbx_seq_one_letter_code
_entity_poly.pdbx_strand_id
1 'polypeptide(L)'
;MVSRREWLVRVGAGVALGYAASKTGLRDVVFGSGEETSHNSTVSDNHEVFDHSFYGEIPPDPGWKRGKYVPLGPNLEIGSPDLYAKMKKTFLKKVEQGKAPQKGQVTLRKQHFGVPVQGQREEALLAYANSAMVFLRDRIQGIQVIPDSFIPVTQGEDYSNSSEPHAFVGPSYYGIHTAIVEEPGRKPQNVFLHGKHSVNSFLNVNIQGGKLQEGWYAFIGMGPASLFGPFSEVIPLTTTPISNQYIERTGNHNLGLLADETVVEAMSHLLATELLSERGFPNVDETASRLLEMMLQRNTKYQHVPKAIEWMRHNGGPQAGFDCYMNEGSERFMTRLGVRI
;
A
#
# COMPACT_ATOMS: atom_id res chain seq x y z
N MET A 1 -16.83 -29.77 -2.30
CA MET A 1 -15.56 -29.72 -1.52
C MET A 1 -14.42 -30.06 -2.45
N VAL A 2 -13.51 -29.11 -2.69
CA VAL A 2 -12.32 -29.33 -3.53
C VAL A 2 -11.26 -29.99 -2.65
N SER A 3 -10.64 -31.07 -3.13
CA SER A 3 -9.67 -31.81 -2.30
C SER A 3 -8.40 -31.00 -2.07
N ARG A 4 -7.72 -31.19 -0.93
CA ARG A 4 -6.44 -30.52 -0.58
C ARG A 4 -5.39 -30.63 -1.70
N ARG A 5 -5.40 -31.75 -2.43
CA ARG A 5 -4.49 -32.01 -3.56
C ARG A 5 -4.85 -31.19 -4.80
N GLU A 6 -6.15 -31.04 -5.06
CA GLU A 6 -6.67 -30.18 -6.14
C GLU A 6 -6.43 -28.70 -5.87
N TRP A 7 -6.50 -28.27 -4.59
CA TRP A 7 -6.17 -26.91 -4.18
C TRP A 7 -4.69 -26.57 -4.43
N LEU A 8 -3.78 -27.45 -4.03
CA LEU A 8 -2.33 -27.28 -4.26
C LEU A 8 -1.97 -27.23 -5.75
N VAL A 9 -2.63 -28.05 -6.58
CA VAL A 9 -2.45 -28.03 -8.04
C VAL A 9 -2.94 -26.71 -8.64
N ARG A 10 -4.08 -26.17 -8.18
CA ARG A 10 -4.67 -24.93 -8.72
C ARG A 10 -3.87 -23.68 -8.33
N VAL A 11 -3.42 -23.58 -7.07
CA VAL A 11 -2.58 -22.46 -6.60
C VAL A 11 -1.18 -22.55 -7.20
N GLY A 12 -0.58 -23.75 -7.21
CA GLY A 12 0.72 -23.98 -7.85
C GLY A 12 0.71 -23.69 -9.35
N ALA A 13 -0.36 -24.07 -10.07
CA ALA A 13 -0.51 -23.75 -11.49
C ALA A 13 -0.73 -22.24 -11.74
N GLY A 14 -1.44 -21.54 -10.86
CA GLY A 14 -1.62 -20.09 -10.97
C GLY A 14 -0.30 -19.31 -10.84
N VAL A 15 0.54 -19.71 -9.89
CA VAL A 15 1.88 -19.12 -9.68
C VAL A 15 2.85 -19.54 -10.78
N ALA A 16 2.82 -20.80 -11.22
CA ALA A 16 3.66 -21.31 -12.31
C ALA A 16 3.29 -20.73 -13.68
N LEU A 17 2.02 -20.43 -13.95
CA LEU A 17 1.60 -19.74 -15.18
C LEU A 17 1.94 -18.25 -15.16
N GLY A 18 1.86 -17.60 -14.00
CA GLY A 18 2.42 -16.25 -13.81
C GLY A 18 3.94 -16.23 -14.05
N TYR A 19 4.63 -17.29 -13.63
CA TYR A 19 6.06 -17.50 -13.87
C TYR A 19 6.39 -17.76 -15.35
N ALA A 20 5.62 -18.60 -16.05
CA ALA A 20 5.82 -18.89 -17.48
C ALA A 20 5.58 -17.65 -18.36
N ALA A 21 4.53 -16.88 -18.10
CA ALA A 21 4.26 -15.62 -18.80
C ALA A 21 5.38 -14.58 -18.60
N SER A 22 6.04 -14.59 -17.44
CA SER A 22 7.21 -13.74 -17.17
C SER A 22 8.50 -14.19 -17.87
N LYS A 23 8.60 -15.49 -18.24
CA LYS A 23 9.78 -16.08 -18.89
C LYS A 23 9.69 -16.14 -20.41
N THR A 24 8.51 -16.19 -21.01
CA THR A 24 8.37 -16.36 -22.47
C THR A 24 8.47 -15.07 -23.28
N GLY A 25 8.62 -13.91 -22.63
CA GLY A 25 8.82 -12.65 -23.38
C GLY A 25 7.71 -12.39 -24.41
N LEU A 26 6.47 -12.86 -24.17
CA LEU A 26 5.29 -12.51 -24.96
C LEU A 26 4.90 -11.06 -24.61
N ARG A 27 5.77 -10.14 -25.04
CA ARG A 27 5.39 -8.78 -25.42
C ARG A 27 4.63 -8.91 -26.74
N ASP A 28 3.54 -8.18 -26.84
CA ASP A 28 2.72 -7.97 -28.03
C ASP A 28 1.71 -9.07 -28.40
N VAL A 29 0.56 -9.01 -27.73
CA VAL A 29 -0.72 -9.02 -28.46
C VAL A 29 -1.57 -7.85 -27.92
N VAL A 30 -1.45 -6.71 -28.63
CA VAL A 30 -2.53 -5.73 -28.94
C VAL A 30 -2.95 -4.78 -27.78
N PHE A 31 -2.68 -3.46 -27.74
CA PHE A 31 -2.35 -2.40 -28.71
C PHE A 31 -1.28 -1.45 -28.10
N GLY A 32 -0.26 -1.01 -28.82
CA GLY A 32 -0.25 0.28 -29.52
C GLY A 32 1.02 1.08 -29.18
N SER A 33 1.88 1.26 -30.17
CA SER A 33 3.29 1.67 -30.15
C SER A 33 3.59 3.12 -29.72
N GLY A 34 4.72 3.33 -29.04
CA GLY A 34 5.38 4.63 -28.86
C GLY A 34 6.83 4.46 -28.41
N GLU A 35 7.76 4.82 -29.29
CA GLU A 35 9.20 4.56 -29.36
C GLU A 35 10.09 4.86 -28.13
N GLU A 36 11.19 4.08 -28.06
CA GLU A 36 12.35 4.23 -27.18
C GLU A 36 13.12 5.54 -27.43
N THR A 37 13.66 6.15 -26.37
CA THR A 37 14.98 6.78 -26.44
C THR A 37 15.75 6.61 -25.12
N SER A 38 17.04 6.35 -25.26
CA SER A 38 18.07 6.20 -24.24
C SER A 38 18.66 7.55 -23.84
N HIS A 39 19.10 7.72 -22.58
CA HIS A 39 20.43 8.23 -22.19
C HIS A 39 20.63 8.47 -20.68
N ASN A 40 21.92 8.39 -20.30
CA ASN A 40 22.56 8.54 -18.99
C ASN A 40 22.26 9.85 -18.25
N SER A 41 22.21 9.82 -16.91
CA SER A 41 23.32 10.30 -16.03
C SER A 41 22.93 10.45 -14.53
N THR A 42 24.01 10.45 -13.75
CA THR A 42 24.30 10.54 -12.31
C THR A 42 23.59 11.57 -11.41
N VAL A 43 23.26 11.08 -10.19
CA VAL A 43 23.55 11.57 -8.82
C VAL A 43 23.01 12.94 -8.30
N SER A 44 22.37 12.84 -7.13
CA SER A 44 22.13 13.84 -6.06
C SER A 44 21.00 14.84 -6.24
N ASP A 45 19.83 14.51 -5.67
CA ASP A 45 19.24 15.20 -4.50
C ASP A 45 17.93 14.48 -4.12
N ASN A 46 17.65 14.37 -2.82
CA ASN A 46 16.48 13.66 -2.26
C ASN A 46 15.16 14.38 -2.58
N HIS A 47 14.77 14.33 -3.84
CA HIS A 47 13.43 14.58 -4.32
C HIS A 47 12.79 13.24 -4.63
N GLU A 48 11.53 13.07 -4.21
CA GLU A 48 10.61 12.20 -4.93
C GLU A 48 10.61 12.67 -6.38
N VAL A 49 11.50 12.11 -7.19
CA VAL A 49 11.39 12.14 -8.63
C VAL A 49 10.16 11.31 -8.90
N PHE A 50 9.03 12.00 -9.06
CA PHE A 50 7.87 11.43 -9.73
C PHE A 50 8.39 10.99 -11.09
N ASP A 51 8.56 9.68 -11.25
CA ASP A 51 8.86 9.10 -12.53
C ASP A 51 7.69 9.43 -13.47
N HIS A 52 7.90 10.47 -14.26
CA HIS A 52 6.95 11.01 -15.22
C HIS A 52 6.89 10.14 -16.49
N SER A 53 7.50 8.95 -16.51
CA SER A 53 7.57 8.09 -17.69
C SER A 53 6.46 7.01 -17.80
N PHE A 54 5.44 7.04 -16.92
CA PHE A 54 4.23 6.21 -17.10
C PHE A 54 2.94 7.06 -17.16
N TYR A 55 2.95 8.12 -17.98
CA TYR A 55 1.70 8.65 -18.51
C TYR A 55 1.20 7.72 -19.62
N GLY A 56 0.56 6.61 -19.22
CA GLY A 56 -0.43 6.01 -20.10
C GLY A 56 -1.50 7.07 -20.31
N GLU A 57 -1.72 7.52 -21.55
CA GLU A 57 -2.82 8.40 -21.89
C GLU A 57 -4.11 7.85 -21.27
N ILE A 58 -4.65 8.59 -20.30
CA ILE A 58 -5.99 8.30 -19.79
C ILE A 58 -6.94 8.66 -20.93
N PRO A 59 -7.79 7.73 -21.41
CA PRO A 59 -8.71 8.04 -22.50
C PRO A 59 -9.62 9.21 -22.10
N PRO A 60 -10.02 10.06 -23.07
CA PRO A 60 -10.79 11.26 -22.82
C PRO A 60 -12.24 10.88 -22.53
N ASP A 61 -12.53 10.46 -21.31
CA ASP A 61 -13.88 10.43 -20.77
C ASP A 61 -13.81 10.52 -19.23
N PRO A 62 -14.35 11.57 -18.58
CA PRO A 62 -14.48 11.63 -17.13
C PRO A 62 -15.62 10.71 -16.66
N GLY A 63 -15.67 9.51 -17.22
CA GLY A 63 -16.54 8.39 -16.92
C GLY A 63 -15.77 7.28 -16.20
N TRP A 64 -15.19 7.56 -15.03
CA TRP A 64 -15.42 6.74 -13.84
C TRP A 64 -16.89 6.29 -13.80
N LYS A 65 -17.24 5.27 -14.60
CA LYS A 65 -18.60 4.74 -14.73
C LYS A 65 -19.03 4.30 -13.35
N ARG A 66 -19.89 5.08 -12.69
CA ARG A 66 -20.58 4.69 -11.45
C ARG A 66 -21.09 3.27 -11.66
N GLY A 67 -20.65 2.34 -10.81
CA GLY A 67 -20.99 0.92 -10.90
C GLY A 67 -19.96 0.00 -11.56
N LYS A 68 -18.82 0.49 -12.09
CA LYS A 68 -17.71 -0.38 -12.57
C LYS A 68 -16.57 -0.55 -11.55
N TYR A 69 -16.32 0.47 -10.74
CA TYR A 69 -15.30 0.48 -9.69
C TYR A 69 -15.94 0.86 -8.36
N VAL A 70 -15.38 0.36 -7.26
CA VAL A 70 -15.98 0.41 -5.93
C VAL A 70 -15.19 1.39 -5.07
N PRO A 71 -15.78 2.49 -4.59
CA PRO A 71 -15.13 3.37 -3.60
C PRO A 71 -14.78 2.57 -2.35
N LEU A 72 -13.52 2.61 -1.90
CA LEU A 72 -13.02 1.77 -0.79
C LEU A 72 -12.97 2.46 0.58
N GLY A 73 -13.43 3.70 0.69
CA GLY A 73 -13.32 4.48 1.93
C GLY A 73 -13.65 5.95 1.68
N PRO A 74 -13.57 6.80 2.72
CA PRO A 74 -13.99 8.18 2.60
C PRO A 74 -13.21 8.98 1.56
N ASN A 75 -13.88 10.00 1.01
CA ASN A 75 -13.25 10.98 0.14
C ASN A 75 -12.47 11.98 0.99
N LEU A 76 -11.18 11.71 1.19
CA LEU A 76 -10.35 12.41 2.15
C LEU A 76 -9.92 13.77 1.63
N GLU A 77 -10.13 14.82 2.42
CA GLU A 77 -9.54 16.12 2.16
C GLU A 77 -8.02 16.08 2.44
N ILE A 78 -7.22 16.56 1.49
CA ILE A 78 -5.76 16.57 1.60
C ILE A 78 -5.34 17.93 2.13
N GLY A 79 -5.12 18.02 3.43
CA GLY A 79 -4.84 19.28 4.14
C GLY A 79 -3.44 19.90 3.92
N SER A 80 -2.67 19.54 2.89
CA SER A 80 -1.28 20.04 2.73
C SER A 80 -1.18 21.35 1.94
N PRO A 81 -0.71 22.45 2.56
CA PRO A 81 -0.38 23.70 1.86
C PRO A 81 0.75 23.54 0.83
N ASP A 82 1.65 22.57 1.00
CA ASP A 82 2.78 22.32 0.11
C ASP A 82 2.36 21.57 -1.17
N LEU A 83 1.39 20.64 -1.04
CA LEU A 83 0.77 20.03 -2.20
C LEU A 83 -0.04 21.07 -2.97
N TYR A 84 -0.77 21.93 -2.26
CA TYR A 84 -1.41 23.11 -2.86
C TYR A 84 -0.40 24.03 -3.56
N ALA A 85 0.77 24.30 -2.97
CA ALA A 85 1.80 25.15 -3.58
C ALA A 85 2.45 24.51 -4.82
N LYS A 86 2.76 23.20 -4.77
CA LYS A 86 3.29 22.42 -5.91
C LYS A 86 2.26 22.34 -7.03
N MET A 87 1.00 22.08 -6.70
CA MET A 87 -0.09 22.01 -7.67
C MET A 87 -0.49 23.37 -8.20
N LYS A 88 -0.44 24.43 -7.39
CA LYS A 88 -0.58 25.83 -7.83
C LYS A 88 0.44 26.12 -8.92
N LYS A 89 1.67 25.60 -8.88
CA LYS A 89 2.65 25.79 -9.96
C LYS A 89 2.21 25.15 -11.30
N THR A 90 1.65 23.94 -11.26
CA THR A 90 1.15 23.21 -12.46
C THR A 90 -0.21 23.72 -12.94
N PHE A 91 -1.08 24.11 -12.01
CA PHE A 91 -2.43 24.63 -12.22
C PHE A 91 -2.41 26.09 -12.67
N LEU A 92 -1.53 26.94 -12.13
CA LEU A 92 -1.33 28.33 -12.60
C LEU A 92 -0.87 28.37 -14.05
N LYS A 93 -0.06 27.40 -14.50
CA LYS A 93 0.32 27.28 -15.92
C LYS A 93 -0.90 27.04 -16.85
N LYS A 94 -2.02 26.54 -16.34
CA LYS A 94 -3.29 26.37 -17.07
C LYS A 94 -4.33 27.45 -16.73
N VAL A 95 -4.16 28.19 -15.63
CA VAL A 95 -5.08 29.23 -15.11
C VAL A 95 -4.54 30.66 -15.36
N GLU A 96 -3.44 30.81 -16.11
CA GLU A 96 -2.90 32.07 -16.64
C GLU A 96 -3.84 32.83 -17.61
N GLN A 97 -5.14 32.53 -17.59
CA GLN A 97 -6.23 33.35 -18.12
C GLN A 97 -6.97 34.16 -17.03
N GLY A 98 -6.41 34.29 -15.82
CA GLY A 98 -6.51 35.55 -15.09
C GLY A 98 -7.33 35.60 -13.80
N LYS A 99 -7.14 34.65 -12.85
CA LYS A 99 -7.34 34.86 -11.39
C LYS A 99 -6.80 33.66 -10.62
N ALA A 100 -5.78 33.86 -9.79
CA ALA A 100 -5.31 32.80 -8.89
C ALA A 100 -6.36 32.57 -7.78
N PRO A 101 -6.83 31.34 -7.55
CA PRO A 101 -7.82 31.09 -6.52
C PRO A 101 -7.25 31.31 -5.12
N GLN A 102 -8.07 31.87 -4.22
CA GLN A 102 -7.72 32.06 -2.81
C GLN A 102 -7.63 30.71 -2.09
N LYS A 103 -6.80 30.61 -1.04
CA LYS A 103 -6.74 29.44 -0.16
C LYS A 103 -8.12 29.30 0.52
N GLY A 104 -8.90 28.29 0.14
CA GLY A 104 -10.33 28.15 0.48
C GLY A 104 -11.26 28.06 -0.73
N GLN A 105 -10.81 28.50 -1.91
CA GLN A 105 -11.51 28.31 -3.19
C GLN A 105 -11.10 27.03 -3.91
N VAL A 106 -10.17 26.25 -3.35
CA VAL A 106 -9.73 24.97 -3.89
C VAL A 106 -9.59 23.99 -2.74
N THR A 107 -10.38 22.92 -2.77
CA THR A 107 -10.31 21.81 -1.82
C THR A 107 -9.73 20.60 -2.52
N LEU A 108 -8.59 20.09 -2.07
CA LEU A 108 -7.98 18.88 -2.64
C LEU A 108 -8.55 17.64 -1.97
N ARG A 109 -8.85 16.61 -2.77
CA ARG A 109 -9.39 15.36 -2.26
C ARG A 109 -8.71 14.14 -2.86
N LYS A 110 -8.61 13.07 -2.06
CA LYS A 110 -8.11 11.75 -2.46
C LYS A 110 -9.20 10.70 -2.22
N GLN A 111 -9.47 9.89 -3.24
CA GLN A 111 -10.40 8.77 -3.16
C GLN A 111 -9.73 7.52 -3.73
N HIS A 112 -9.92 6.36 -3.08
CA HIS A 112 -9.50 5.08 -3.63
C HIS A 112 -10.69 4.31 -4.17
N PHE A 113 -10.49 3.65 -5.31
CA PHE A 113 -11.46 2.81 -5.97
C PHE A 113 -10.86 1.43 -6.23
N GLY A 114 -11.50 0.38 -5.74
CA GLY A 114 -11.14 -1.00 -6.02
C GLY A 114 -11.76 -1.47 -7.33
N VAL A 115 -11.03 -2.32 -8.04
CA VAL A 115 -11.59 -3.11 -9.14
C VAL A 115 -12.33 -4.31 -8.54
N PRO A 116 -13.57 -4.60 -8.95
CA PRO A 116 -14.30 -5.77 -8.47
C PRO A 116 -13.59 -7.08 -8.77
N VAL A 117 -13.76 -8.05 -7.89
CA VAL A 117 -13.32 -9.44 -8.10
C VAL A 117 -14.10 -10.07 -9.26
N GLN A 118 -13.39 -10.78 -10.15
CA GLN A 118 -13.99 -11.40 -11.33
C GLN A 118 -13.66 -12.90 -11.48
N GLY A 119 -12.84 -13.48 -10.59
CA GLY A 119 -12.36 -14.85 -10.77
C GLY A 119 -11.83 -15.55 -9.52
N GLN A 120 -11.38 -16.80 -9.73
CA GLN A 120 -10.93 -17.70 -8.67
C GLN A 120 -9.60 -17.28 -8.01
N ARG A 121 -8.80 -16.44 -8.68
CA ARG A 121 -7.48 -16.05 -8.15
C ARG A 121 -7.64 -15.09 -6.96
N GLU A 122 -8.57 -14.16 -7.09
CA GLU A 122 -8.95 -13.21 -6.07
C GLU A 122 -9.61 -13.92 -4.87
N GLU A 123 -10.45 -14.92 -5.11
CA GLU A 123 -11.03 -15.77 -4.05
C GLU A 123 -9.94 -16.53 -3.27
N ALA A 124 -8.92 -17.05 -3.97
CA ALA A 124 -7.79 -17.70 -3.32
C ALA A 124 -6.95 -16.71 -2.49
N LEU A 125 -6.75 -15.49 -3.00
CA LEU A 125 -6.09 -14.42 -2.26
C LEU A 125 -6.89 -14.01 -1.02
N LEU A 126 -8.23 -13.92 -1.13
CA LEU A 126 -9.11 -13.65 0.00
C LEU A 126 -9.00 -14.73 1.07
N ALA A 127 -9.03 -16.01 0.68
CA ALA A 127 -8.85 -17.13 1.60
C ALA A 127 -7.47 -17.10 2.26
N TYR A 128 -6.42 -16.75 1.52
CA TYR A 128 -5.08 -16.55 2.07
C TYR A 128 -5.03 -15.40 3.09
N ALA A 129 -5.56 -14.23 2.74
CA ALA A 129 -5.56 -13.05 3.61
C ALA A 129 -6.31 -13.33 4.93
N ASN A 130 -7.45 -14.02 4.86
CA ASN A 130 -8.18 -14.43 6.05
C ASN A 130 -7.40 -15.45 6.90
N SER A 131 -6.73 -16.42 6.26
CA SER A 131 -5.83 -17.33 6.98
C SER A 131 -4.64 -16.60 7.62
N ALA A 132 -4.12 -15.57 6.97
CA ALA A 132 -3.01 -14.77 7.48
C ALA A 132 -3.43 -14.01 8.75
N MET A 133 -4.67 -13.51 8.82
CA MET A 133 -5.19 -12.85 10.02
C MET A 133 -5.34 -13.81 11.21
N VAL A 134 -5.85 -15.02 10.98
CA VAL A 134 -5.90 -16.06 12.02
C VAL A 134 -4.49 -16.39 12.49
N PHE A 135 -3.58 -16.63 11.56
CA PHE A 135 -2.18 -16.92 11.88
C PHE A 135 -1.51 -15.79 12.67
N LEU A 136 -1.75 -14.53 12.28
CA LEU A 136 -1.24 -13.35 12.99
C LEU A 136 -1.73 -13.30 14.45
N ARG A 137 -3.03 -13.50 14.68
CA ARG A 137 -3.64 -13.52 16.02
C ARG A 137 -3.04 -14.62 16.91
N ASP A 138 -2.80 -15.79 16.34
CA ASP A 138 -2.26 -16.93 17.07
C ASP A 138 -0.76 -16.76 17.39
N ARG A 139 -0.02 -16.04 16.54
CA ARG A 139 1.45 -15.90 16.64
C ARG A 139 1.92 -14.67 17.39
N ILE A 140 1.16 -13.56 17.34
CA ILE A 140 1.57 -12.29 17.95
C ILE A 140 0.62 -11.92 19.09
N GLN A 141 1.09 -12.06 20.32
CA GLN A 141 0.39 -11.61 21.52
C GLN A 141 0.41 -10.08 21.60
N GLY A 142 -0.71 -9.48 21.99
CA GLY A 142 -0.84 -8.03 22.20
C GLY A 142 -1.10 -7.22 20.93
N ILE A 143 -1.13 -7.86 19.75
CA ILE A 143 -1.52 -7.18 18.51
C ILE A 143 -3.02 -6.86 18.51
N GLN A 144 -3.37 -5.61 18.21
CA GLN A 144 -4.76 -5.24 17.98
C GLN A 144 -5.13 -5.69 16.57
N VAL A 145 -6.00 -6.71 16.46
CA VAL A 145 -6.47 -7.16 15.16
C VAL A 145 -7.82 -6.55 14.87
N ILE A 146 -7.80 -5.62 13.93
CA ILE A 146 -8.95 -5.16 13.17
C ILE A 146 -8.47 -5.29 11.72
N PRO A 147 -9.07 -6.12 10.85
CA PRO A 147 -10.45 -6.61 10.84
C PRO A 147 -10.59 -8.09 11.27
N ASP A 148 -11.84 -8.55 11.41
CA ASP A 148 -12.17 -9.97 11.58
C ASP A 148 -11.99 -10.81 10.31
N SER A 149 -12.19 -10.19 9.15
CA SER A 149 -11.89 -10.78 7.85
C SER A 149 -11.73 -9.69 6.80
N PHE A 150 -10.95 -9.99 5.78
CA PHE A 150 -10.98 -9.25 4.54
C PHE A 150 -12.28 -9.54 3.78
N ILE A 151 -12.75 -8.56 3.03
CA ILE A 151 -13.93 -8.65 2.16
C ILE A 151 -13.53 -8.48 0.69
N PRO A 152 -14.15 -9.23 -0.24
CA PRO A 152 -13.89 -9.02 -1.66
C PRO A 152 -14.48 -7.69 -2.12
N VAL A 153 -13.78 -6.98 -3.00
CA VAL A 153 -14.36 -5.82 -3.68
C VAL A 153 -15.48 -6.29 -4.61
N THR A 154 -16.72 -5.90 -4.32
CA THR A 154 -17.91 -6.38 -5.07
C THR A 154 -18.56 -5.26 -5.87
N GLN A 155 -18.87 -5.54 -7.14
CA GLN A 155 -19.45 -4.54 -8.03
C GLN A 155 -20.78 -3.99 -7.48
N GLY A 156 -20.93 -2.66 -7.50
CA GLY A 156 -22.14 -1.98 -7.04
C GLY A 156 -22.11 -1.55 -5.57
N GLU A 157 -21.11 -1.99 -4.80
CA GLU A 157 -20.88 -1.48 -3.44
C GLU A 157 -20.28 -0.07 -3.44
N ASP A 158 -20.45 0.63 -2.32
CA ASP A 158 -19.95 1.97 -2.10
C ASP A 158 -19.59 2.20 -0.62
N TYR A 159 -18.28 2.29 -0.34
CA TYR A 159 -17.75 2.55 1.01
C TYR A 159 -17.32 4.01 1.20
N SER A 160 -17.72 4.92 0.31
CA SER A 160 -17.31 6.34 0.34
C SER A 160 -17.81 7.13 1.55
N ASN A 161 -18.82 6.63 2.26
CA ASN A 161 -19.35 7.25 3.47
C ASN A 161 -19.20 6.36 4.71
N SER A 162 -18.43 5.27 4.62
CA SER A 162 -18.23 4.38 5.76
C SER A 162 -17.31 5.01 6.80
N SER A 163 -17.77 5.08 8.05
CA SER A 163 -16.92 5.31 9.23
C SER A 163 -16.38 4.01 9.82
N GLU A 164 -16.93 2.87 9.42
CA GLU A 164 -16.47 1.55 9.86
C GLU A 164 -15.15 1.20 9.17
N PRO A 165 -14.23 0.52 9.86
CA PRO A 165 -13.02 0.04 9.25
C PRO A 165 -13.25 -1.15 8.31
N HIS A 166 -12.60 -1.12 7.15
CA HIS A 166 -12.73 -2.18 6.15
C HIS A 166 -11.38 -2.64 5.64
N ALA A 167 -11.22 -3.93 5.39
CA ALA A 167 -10.07 -4.43 4.65
C ALA A 167 -10.52 -5.21 3.43
N PHE A 168 -10.06 -4.77 2.27
CA PHE A 168 -10.53 -5.25 0.98
C PHE A 168 -9.51 -6.16 0.31
N VAL A 169 -10.01 -7.06 -0.53
CA VAL A 169 -9.20 -7.83 -1.48
C VAL A 169 -9.75 -7.60 -2.88
N GLY A 170 -8.86 -7.27 -3.81
CA GLY A 170 -9.20 -7.12 -5.22
C GLY A 170 -7.98 -7.22 -6.12
N PRO A 171 -8.17 -7.28 -7.45
CA PRO A 171 -7.06 -7.38 -8.38
C PRO A 171 -6.16 -6.13 -8.36
N SER A 172 -6.75 -4.94 -8.28
CA SER A 172 -6.04 -3.67 -8.22
C SER A 172 -6.91 -2.54 -7.69
N TYR A 173 -6.30 -1.40 -7.40
CA TYR A 173 -6.99 -0.18 -7.04
C TYR A 173 -6.51 1.02 -7.87
N TYR A 174 -7.34 2.06 -7.89
CA TYR A 174 -7.03 3.39 -8.40
C TYR A 174 -7.09 4.40 -7.26
N GLY A 175 -5.98 5.12 -7.02
CA GLY A 175 -5.96 6.30 -6.17
C GLY A 175 -6.17 7.54 -7.03
N ILE A 176 -7.31 8.20 -6.89
CA ILE A 176 -7.69 9.39 -7.67
C ILE A 176 -7.56 10.63 -6.80
N HIS A 177 -6.85 11.63 -7.32
CA HIS A 177 -6.75 12.95 -6.72
C HIS A 177 -7.60 13.93 -7.53
N THR A 178 -8.44 14.69 -6.82
CA THR A 178 -9.32 15.69 -7.41
C THR A 178 -9.18 17.02 -6.68
N ALA A 179 -9.52 18.11 -7.35
CA ALA A 179 -9.66 19.42 -6.76
C ALA A 179 -11.10 19.90 -6.94
N ILE A 180 -11.72 20.40 -5.89
CA ILE A 180 -12.99 21.12 -5.96
C ILE A 180 -12.66 22.60 -5.99
N VAL A 181 -12.94 23.26 -7.10
CA VAL A 181 -12.70 24.70 -7.28
C VAL A 181 -14.02 25.45 -7.09
N GLU A 182 -14.06 26.34 -6.12
CA GLU A 182 -15.21 27.16 -5.76
C GLU A 182 -14.93 28.62 -6.12
N GLU A 183 -15.63 29.13 -7.14
CA GLU A 183 -15.53 30.54 -7.56
C GLU A 183 -16.79 31.32 -7.13
N PRO A 184 -16.66 32.55 -6.62
CA PRO A 184 -17.82 33.37 -6.24
C PRO A 184 -18.81 33.52 -7.40
N GLY A 185 -20.08 33.20 -7.15
CA GLY A 185 -21.15 33.28 -8.14
C GLY A 185 -21.18 32.15 -9.17
N ARG A 186 -20.36 31.10 -9.02
CA ARG A 186 -20.35 29.90 -9.88
C ARG A 186 -20.53 28.63 -9.06
N LYS A 187 -21.02 27.56 -9.71
CA LYS A 187 -21.11 26.24 -9.08
C LYS A 187 -19.70 25.65 -8.88
N PRO A 188 -19.44 24.93 -7.79
CA PRO A 188 -18.19 24.22 -7.59
C PRO A 188 -17.85 23.31 -8.78
N GLN A 189 -16.60 23.37 -9.23
CA GLN A 189 -16.09 22.54 -10.33
C GLN A 189 -15.18 21.44 -9.78
N ASN A 190 -15.48 20.18 -10.11
CA ASN A 190 -14.60 19.04 -9.78
C ASN A 190 -13.59 18.84 -10.90
N VAL A 191 -12.31 19.03 -10.61
CA VAL A 191 -11.19 18.85 -11.53
C VAL A 191 -10.43 17.58 -11.17
N PHE A 192 -10.32 16.65 -12.12
CA PHE A 192 -9.41 15.52 -11.98
C PHE A 192 -7.97 16.01 -12.12
N LEU A 193 -7.12 15.62 -11.17
CA LEU A 193 -5.73 16.05 -11.14
C LEU A 193 -4.82 14.96 -11.69
N HIS A 194 -4.85 13.80 -11.04
CA HIS A 194 -4.12 12.62 -11.47
C HIS A 194 -4.71 11.36 -10.81
N GLY A 195 -4.42 10.22 -11.42
CA GLY A 195 -4.75 8.90 -10.90
C GLY A 195 -3.51 8.03 -10.84
N LYS A 196 -3.43 7.14 -9.86
CA LYS A 196 -2.44 6.07 -9.80
C LYS A 196 -3.17 4.74 -9.84
N HIS A 197 -2.82 3.89 -10.79
CA HIS A 197 -3.20 2.48 -10.77
C HIS A 197 -2.16 1.68 -10.00
N SER A 198 -2.59 0.72 -9.19
CA SER A 198 -1.69 -0.11 -8.42
C SER A 198 -2.28 -1.50 -8.16
N VAL A 199 -1.44 -2.52 -8.31
CA VAL A 199 -1.71 -3.91 -7.90
C VAL A 199 -1.14 -4.23 -6.52
N ASN A 200 -0.48 -3.27 -5.87
CA ASN A 200 0.08 -3.44 -4.53
C ASN A 200 -0.99 -3.28 -3.45
N SER A 201 -0.62 -3.65 -2.24
CA SER A 201 -1.41 -3.39 -1.04
C SER A 201 -1.24 -1.95 -0.55
N PHE A 202 -2.19 -1.47 0.25
CA PHE A 202 -2.05 -0.23 1.01
C PHE A 202 -2.93 -0.23 2.25
N LEU A 203 -2.52 0.58 3.21
CA LEU A 203 -3.27 0.96 4.38
C LEU A 203 -3.50 2.46 4.35
N ASN A 204 -4.74 2.87 4.62
CA ASN A 204 -5.07 4.26 4.86
C ASN A 204 -5.64 4.38 6.27
N VAL A 205 -4.89 5.03 7.14
CA VAL A 205 -5.23 5.24 8.54
C VAL A 205 -5.19 6.72 8.86
N ASN A 206 -6.08 7.14 9.75
CA ASN A 206 -5.99 8.43 10.39
C ASN A 206 -5.47 8.22 11.82
N ILE A 207 -4.40 8.93 12.19
CA ILE A 207 -3.81 8.86 13.52
C ILE A 207 -3.69 10.28 14.05
N GLN A 208 -4.21 10.49 15.26
CA GLN A 208 -4.17 11.77 15.93
C GLN A 208 -3.77 11.56 17.40
N GLY A 209 -2.75 12.29 17.86
CA GLY A 209 -2.27 12.19 19.25
C GLY A 209 -1.79 10.80 19.62
N GLY A 210 -1.11 10.12 18.69
CA GLY A 210 -0.67 8.73 18.87
C GLY A 210 -1.79 7.72 19.07
N LYS A 211 -3.00 7.98 18.57
CA LYS A 211 -4.14 7.03 18.60
C LYS A 211 -4.73 6.84 17.22
N LEU A 212 -4.96 5.58 16.86
CA LEU A 212 -5.73 5.22 15.68
C LEU A 212 -7.16 5.77 15.81
N GLN A 213 -7.57 6.53 14.81
CA GLN A 213 -8.94 7.04 14.71
C GLN A 213 -9.84 6.02 13.99
N GLU A 214 -11.15 6.13 14.19
CA GLU A 214 -12.13 5.36 13.43
C GLU A 214 -12.05 5.67 11.93
N GLY A 215 -12.50 4.72 11.08
CA GLY A 215 -12.58 4.93 9.63
C GLY A 215 -11.29 4.68 8.84
N TRP A 216 -10.42 3.77 9.30
CA TRP A 216 -9.29 3.29 8.49
C TRP A 216 -9.73 2.24 7.48
N TYR A 217 -8.97 2.06 6.41
CA TYR A 217 -9.22 0.95 5.48
C TYR A 217 -7.93 0.43 4.83
N ALA A 218 -7.89 -0.86 4.57
CA ALA A 218 -6.78 -1.54 3.93
C ALA A 218 -7.22 -2.20 2.62
N PHE A 219 -6.28 -2.42 1.70
CA PHE A 219 -6.53 -3.14 0.46
C PHE A 219 -5.36 -4.06 0.18
N ILE A 220 -5.64 -5.32 -0.18
CA ILE A 220 -4.66 -6.28 -0.68
C ILE A 220 -4.89 -6.45 -2.18
N GLY A 221 -3.89 -6.05 -2.96
CA GLY A 221 -3.87 -6.22 -4.41
C GLY A 221 -3.27 -7.55 -4.83
N MET A 222 -3.43 -7.93 -6.10
CA MET A 222 -2.89 -9.19 -6.65
C MET A 222 -1.40 -9.16 -7.06
N GLY A 223 -0.65 -8.14 -6.63
CA GLY A 223 0.77 -8.03 -6.94
C GLY A 223 1.65 -9.06 -6.21
N PRO A 224 2.96 -9.14 -6.53
CA PRO A 224 3.90 -10.01 -5.82
C PRO A 224 3.98 -9.77 -4.31
N ALA A 225 3.71 -8.52 -3.87
CA ALA A 225 3.65 -8.15 -2.46
C ALA A 225 2.41 -8.70 -1.72
N SER A 226 1.45 -9.30 -2.42
CA SER A 226 0.21 -9.85 -1.85
C SER A 226 0.44 -10.94 -0.79
N LEU A 227 1.58 -11.61 -0.81
CA LEU A 227 1.97 -12.60 0.20
C LEU A 227 2.25 -11.94 1.55
N PHE A 228 2.86 -10.76 1.57
CA PHE A 228 3.14 -10.03 2.82
C PHE A 228 2.03 -9.05 3.16
N GLY A 229 1.29 -8.60 2.14
CA GLY A 229 0.23 -7.59 2.22
C GLY A 229 -0.67 -7.70 3.45
N PRO A 230 -1.32 -8.84 3.71
CA PRO A 230 -2.21 -8.97 4.86
C PRO A 230 -1.53 -8.58 6.18
N PHE A 231 -0.27 -8.94 6.37
CA PHE A 231 0.50 -8.57 7.56
C PHE A 231 0.95 -7.10 7.50
N SER A 232 1.48 -6.66 6.35
CA SER A 232 2.05 -5.31 6.19
C SER A 232 1.02 -4.21 6.34
N GLU A 233 -0.25 -4.49 6.02
CA GLU A 233 -1.33 -3.51 6.18
C GLU A 233 -2.05 -3.58 7.53
N VAL A 234 -1.88 -4.65 8.31
CA VAL A 234 -2.60 -4.82 9.59
C VAL A 234 -1.72 -4.58 10.82
N ILE A 235 -0.45 -5.01 10.79
CA ILE A 235 0.50 -4.73 11.88
C ILE A 235 0.59 -3.22 12.21
N PRO A 236 0.64 -2.30 11.21
CA PRO A 236 0.69 -0.85 11.48
C PRO A 236 -0.46 -0.32 12.33
N LEU A 237 -1.64 -0.96 12.32
CA LEU A 237 -2.76 -0.54 13.16
C LEU A 237 -2.43 -0.56 14.66
N THR A 238 -1.47 -1.41 15.05
CA THR A 238 -0.95 -1.46 16.43
C THR A 238 0.35 -0.67 16.59
N THR A 239 1.26 -0.70 15.60
CA THR A 239 2.61 -0.13 15.77
C THR A 239 2.70 1.36 15.45
N THR A 240 1.94 1.87 14.48
CA THR A 240 2.00 3.28 14.05
C THR A 240 1.60 4.30 15.13
N PRO A 241 0.72 3.99 16.09
CA PRO A 241 0.56 4.79 17.30
C PRO A 241 1.88 5.08 18.05
N ILE A 242 2.77 4.11 18.17
CA ILE A 242 4.05 4.23 18.89
C ILE A 242 5.01 5.13 18.12
N SER A 243 5.10 4.97 16.80
CA SER A 243 5.93 5.86 15.96
C SER A 243 5.44 7.30 16.01
N ASN A 244 4.13 7.54 15.97
CA ASN A 244 3.58 8.88 16.08
C ASN A 244 3.88 9.54 17.43
N GLN A 245 3.79 8.81 18.55
CA GLN A 245 4.19 9.36 19.86
C GLN A 245 5.66 9.77 19.88
N TYR A 246 6.55 8.97 19.26
CA TYR A 246 7.96 9.32 19.12
C TYR A 246 8.14 10.60 18.28
N ILE A 247 7.43 10.71 17.16
CA ILE A 247 7.47 11.86 16.25
C ILE A 247 6.98 13.12 16.96
N GLU A 248 5.85 13.05 17.68
CA GLU A 248 5.29 14.17 18.43
C GLU A 248 6.26 14.65 19.53
N ARG A 249 6.92 13.72 20.23
CA ARG A 249 7.85 14.05 21.31
C ARG A 249 9.17 14.64 20.82
N THR A 250 9.71 14.15 19.71
CA THR A 250 11.09 14.47 19.27
C THR A 250 11.16 15.38 18.04
N GLY A 251 10.08 15.50 17.29
CA GLY A 251 10.06 16.13 15.97
C GLY A 251 10.72 15.32 14.85
N ASN A 252 11.33 14.17 15.16
CA ASN A 252 12.08 13.36 14.19
C ASN A 252 11.14 12.43 13.40
N HIS A 253 10.48 13.00 12.40
CA HIS A 253 9.54 12.30 11.52
C HIS A 253 10.18 11.12 10.77
N ASN A 254 11.36 11.34 10.19
CA ASN A 254 12.02 10.34 9.36
C ASN A 254 12.35 9.08 10.15
N LEU A 255 12.90 9.21 11.35
CA LEU A 255 13.24 8.04 12.16
C LEU A 255 12.00 7.29 12.64
N GLY A 256 10.95 8.00 13.08
CA GLY A 256 9.71 7.37 13.53
C GLY A 256 9.08 6.50 12.43
N LEU A 257 8.93 7.07 11.23
CA LEU A 257 8.39 6.35 10.07
C LEU A 257 9.30 5.20 9.63
N LEU A 258 10.61 5.42 9.60
CA LEU A 258 11.58 4.39 9.21
C LEU A 258 11.55 3.20 10.18
N ALA A 259 11.46 3.45 11.47
CA ALA A 259 11.39 2.41 12.48
C ALA A 259 10.11 1.58 12.38
N ASP A 260 8.96 2.25 12.19
CA ASP A 260 7.66 1.58 12.00
C ASP A 260 7.67 0.71 10.74
N GLU A 261 8.08 1.26 9.60
CA GLU A 261 8.19 0.48 8.37
C GLU A 261 9.15 -0.71 8.53
N THR A 262 10.29 -0.50 9.21
CA THR A 262 11.28 -1.56 9.40
C THR A 262 10.73 -2.72 10.22
N VAL A 263 10.03 -2.44 11.34
CA VAL A 263 9.45 -3.52 12.17
C VAL A 263 8.30 -4.21 11.44
N VAL A 264 7.40 -3.44 10.81
CA VAL A 264 6.23 -3.95 10.10
C VAL A 264 6.65 -4.91 8.98
N GLU A 265 7.58 -4.49 8.13
CA GLU A 265 7.97 -5.28 6.96
C GLU A 265 8.81 -6.50 7.35
N ALA A 266 9.66 -6.38 8.38
CA ALA A 266 10.41 -7.52 8.89
C ALA A 266 9.50 -8.59 9.50
N MET A 267 8.51 -8.16 10.31
CA MET A 267 7.50 -9.07 10.86
C MET A 267 6.66 -9.70 9.75
N SER A 268 6.21 -8.90 8.78
CA SER A 268 5.40 -9.36 7.65
C SER A 268 6.14 -10.41 6.82
N HIS A 269 7.44 -10.18 6.58
CA HIS A 269 8.30 -11.12 5.86
C HIS A 269 8.41 -12.47 6.58
N LEU A 270 8.72 -12.44 7.89
CA LEU A 270 8.85 -13.65 8.69
C LEU A 270 7.53 -14.40 8.83
N LEU A 271 6.44 -13.72 9.17
CA LEU A 271 5.12 -14.34 9.35
C LEU A 271 4.58 -14.93 8.04
N ALA A 272 4.75 -14.26 6.91
CA ALA A 272 4.35 -14.81 5.62
C ALA A 272 5.19 -16.03 5.25
N THR A 273 6.51 -15.99 5.49
CA THR A 273 7.41 -17.13 5.25
C THR A 273 7.00 -18.34 6.10
N GLU A 274 6.73 -18.13 7.39
CA GLU A 274 6.27 -19.19 8.30
C GLU A 274 4.93 -19.78 7.83
N LEU A 275 3.93 -18.94 7.54
CA LEU A 275 2.62 -19.39 7.08
C LEU A 275 2.71 -20.17 5.75
N LEU A 276 3.50 -19.69 4.79
CA LEU A 276 3.68 -20.38 3.50
C LEU A 276 4.36 -21.74 3.69
N SER A 277 5.33 -21.83 4.61
CA SER A 277 6.00 -23.08 4.97
C SER A 277 5.01 -24.07 5.61
N GLU A 278 4.20 -23.64 6.58
CA GLU A 278 3.18 -24.48 7.22
C GLU A 278 2.13 -25.00 6.22
N ARG A 279 1.84 -24.22 5.17
CA ARG A 279 0.93 -24.59 4.09
C ARG A 279 1.58 -25.51 3.04
N GLY A 280 2.87 -25.80 3.15
CA GLY A 280 3.61 -26.66 2.23
C GLY A 280 3.87 -26.02 0.87
N PHE A 281 4.00 -24.70 0.82
CA PHE A 281 4.35 -24.00 -0.41
C PHE A 281 5.80 -24.35 -0.79
N PRO A 282 6.10 -24.72 -2.05
CA PRO A 282 7.46 -25.06 -2.44
C PRO A 282 8.35 -23.81 -2.53
N ASN A 283 9.65 -23.96 -2.26
CA ASN A 283 10.66 -22.90 -2.42
C ASN A 283 10.31 -21.59 -1.70
N VAL A 284 9.78 -21.68 -0.47
CA VAL A 284 9.39 -20.50 0.32
C VAL A 284 10.56 -19.56 0.54
N ASP A 285 11.71 -20.09 0.97
CA ASP A 285 12.88 -19.26 1.30
C ASP A 285 13.42 -18.51 0.08
N GLU A 286 13.47 -19.17 -1.08
CA GLU A 286 13.89 -18.54 -2.35
C GLU A 286 12.89 -17.44 -2.75
N THR A 287 11.59 -17.73 -2.66
CA THR A 287 10.52 -16.78 -3.00
C THR A 287 10.56 -15.56 -2.07
N ALA A 288 10.70 -15.78 -0.77
CA ALA A 288 10.75 -14.74 0.23
C ALA A 288 12.01 -13.87 0.08
N SER A 289 13.17 -14.48 -0.18
CA SER A 289 14.43 -13.75 -0.42
C SER A 289 14.34 -12.87 -1.66
N ARG A 290 13.83 -13.41 -2.77
CA ARG A 290 13.64 -12.65 -4.02
C ARG A 290 12.69 -11.46 -3.84
N LEU A 291 11.60 -11.63 -3.09
CA LEU A 291 10.67 -10.53 -2.84
C LEU A 291 11.29 -9.45 -1.94
N LEU A 292 12.11 -9.83 -0.97
CA LEU A 292 12.87 -8.88 -0.16
C LEU A 292 13.88 -8.10 -1.02
N GLU A 293 14.61 -8.76 -1.92
CA GLU A 293 15.50 -8.09 -2.88
C GLU A 293 14.74 -7.10 -3.77
N MET A 294 13.58 -7.49 -4.29
CA MET A 294 12.72 -6.60 -5.08
C MET A 294 12.26 -5.38 -4.28
N MET A 295 11.98 -5.52 -2.98
CA MET A 295 11.63 -4.38 -2.12
C MET A 295 12.83 -3.45 -1.94
N LEU A 296 14.00 -3.99 -1.64
CA LEU A 296 15.24 -3.23 -1.42
C LEU A 296 15.66 -2.43 -2.66
N GLN A 297 15.49 -3.00 -3.86
CA GLN A 297 15.81 -2.33 -5.12
C GLN A 297 14.89 -1.13 -5.42
N ARG A 298 13.66 -1.15 -4.88
CA ARG A 298 12.65 -0.13 -5.19
C ARG A 298 12.72 1.09 -4.28
N ASN A 299 13.10 0.92 -3.01
CA ASN A 299 13.08 2.02 -2.05
C ASN A 299 14.10 1.82 -0.94
N THR A 300 14.94 2.84 -0.74
CA THR A 300 15.99 2.86 0.30
C THR A 300 15.43 2.81 1.72
N LYS A 301 14.14 3.16 1.94
CA LYS A 301 13.50 3.03 3.26
C LYS A 301 13.52 1.59 3.79
N TYR A 302 13.61 0.59 2.91
CA TYR A 302 13.63 -0.83 3.29
C TYR A 302 15.02 -1.35 3.67
N GLN A 303 16.07 -0.52 3.60
CA GLN A 303 17.47 -0.96 3.80
C GLN A 303 17.75 -1.62 5.16
N HIS A 304 16.92 -1.35 6.17
CA HIS A 304 17.07 -1.91 7.53
C HIS A 304 16.23 -3.17 7.77
N VAL A 305 15.30 -3.50 6.87
CA VAL A 305 14.45 -4.70 6.98
C VAL A 305 15.28 -5.99 7.09
N PRO A 306 16.35 -6.23 6.30
CA PRO A 306 17.17 -7.44 6.45
C PRO A 306 17.81 -7.57 7.83
N LYS A 307 18.29 -6.45 8.40
CA LYS A 307 18.89 -6.44 9.75
C LYS A 307 17.84 -6.77 10.81
N ALA A 308 16.63 -6.24 10.67
CA ALA A 308 15.52 -6.54 11.56
C ALA A 308 15.09 -8.01 11.48
N ILE A 309 15.00 -8.58 10.26
CA ILE A 309 14.72 -10.01 10.04
C ILE A 309 15.78 -10.88 10.74
N GLU A 310 17.07 -10.59 10.53
CA GLU A 310 18.18 -11.32 11.14
C GLU A 310 18.12 -11.23 12.67
N TRP A 311 17.94 -10.02 13.21
CA TRP A 311 17.81 -9.80 14.65
C TRP A 311 16.63 -10.58 15.24
N MET A 312 15.45 -10.51 14.62
CA MET A 312 14.26 -11.22 15.10
C MET A 312 14.48 -12.74 15.08
N ARG A 313 15.07 -13.31 14.02
CA ARG A 313 15.40 -14.75 13.95
C ARG A 313 16.31 -15.20 15.09
N HIS A 314 17.28 -14.37 15.48
CA HIS A 314 18.18 -14.68 16.60
C HIS A 314 17.56 -14.49 17.98
N ASN A 315 16.46 -13.72 18.11
CA ASN A 315 15.88 -13.33 19.39
C ASN A 315 14.50 -13.94 19.67
N GLY A 316 14.09 -14.97 18.92
CA GLY A 316 12.82 -15.68 19.18
C GLY A 316 11.70 -15.38 18.20
N GLY A 317 12.01 -14.79 17.05
CA GLY A 317 11.10 -14.62 15.91
C GLY A 317 10.31 -13.31 15.93
N PRO A 318 9.17 -13.27 15.18
CA PRO A 318 8.35 -12.07 15.01
C PRO A 318 7.84 -11.44 16.33
N GLN A 319 7.47 -12.26 17.33
CA GLN A 319 7.01 -11.76 18.63
C GLN A 319 8.08 -10.92 19.32
N ALA A 320 9.35 -11.35 19.30
CA ALA A 320 10.43 -10.60 19.92
C ALA A 320 10.65 -9.23 19.25
N GLY A 321 10.46 -9.17 17.93
CA GLY A 321 10.41 -7.92 17.17
C GLY A 321 9.30 -6.99 17.64
N PHE A 322 8.09 -7.53 17.73
CA PHE A 322 6.91 -6.81 18.20
C PHE A 322 7.11 -6.29 19.63
N ASP A 323 7.47 -7.15 20.57
CA ASP A 323 7.66 -6.80 21.98
C ASP A 323 8.75 -5.74 22.15
N CYS A 324 9.87 -5.87 21.44
CA CYS A 324 10.92 -4.88 21.48
C CYS A 324 10.42 -3.51 21.00
N TYR A 325 9.70 -3.47 19.89
CA TYR A 325 9.19 -2.22 19.34
C TYR A 325 8.14 -1.57 20.25
N MET A 326 7.18 -2.36 20.72
CA MET A 326 6.08 -1.87 21.57
C MET A 326 6.58 -1.41 22.95
N ASN A 327 7.59 -2.08 23.52
CA ASN A 327 8.09 -1.74 24.86
C ASN A 327 9.19 -0.68 24.84
N GLU A 328 10.05 -0.66 23.82
CA GLU A 328 11.24 0.21 23.80
C GLU A 328 11.11 1.40 22.85
N GLY A 329 10.15 1.36 21.93
CA GLY A 329 9.87 2.42 20.96
C GLY A 329 10.87 2.50 19.80
N SER A 330 10.60 3.44 18.88
CA SER A 330 11.29 3.58 17.59
C SER A 330 12.81 3.72 17.71
N GLU A 331 13.30 4.58 18.60
CA GLU A 331 14.74 4.88 18.74
C GLU A 331 15.55 3.67 19.24
N ARG A 332 15.09 3.01 20.30
CA ARG A 332 15.79 1.86 20.86
C ARG A 332 15.75 0.66 19.94
N PHE A 333 14.61 0.42 19.28
CA PHE A 333 14.52 -0.62 18.25
C PHE A 333 15.57 -0.40 17.15
N MET A 334 15.66 0.81 16.60
CA MET A 334 16.65 1.12 15.55
C MET A 334 18.10 1.04 16.05
N THR A 335 18.36 1.43 17.30
CA THR A 335 19.68 1.30 17.94
C THR A 335 20.12 -0.16 18.04
N ARG A 336 19.21 -1.09 18.36
CA ARG A 336 19.49 -2.54 18.39
C ARG A 336 19.86 -3.11 17.02
N LEU A 337 19.37 -2.51 15.95
CA LEU A 337 19.75 -2.84 14.58
C LEU A 337 21.09 -2.22 14.15
N GLY A 338 21.78 -1.54 15.07
CA GLY A 338 23.04 -0.86 14.80
C GLY A 338 22.88 0.37 13.90
N VAL A 339 21.67 0.94 13.82
CA VAL A 339 21.43 2.22 13.14
C VAL A 339 21.80 3.32 14.11
N ARG A 340 22.84 4.09 13.78
CA ARG A 340 23.23 5.27 14.56
C ARG A 340 22.22 6.38 14.26
N ILE A 341 21.66 6.94 15.32
CA ILE A 341 20.60 7.95 15.30
C ILE A 341 21.21 9.30 15.64
#